data_AF-A0A933IZQ8-F1
#
_entry.id   AF-A0A933IZQ8-F1
#
_cell.length_a   1.000
_cell.length_b   1.000
_cell.length_c   1.000
_cell.angle_alpha   90.00
_cell.angle_beta   90.00
_cell.angle_gamma   90.00
#
_symmetry.space_group_name_H-M   'P 1'
#
loop_
_entity.id
_entity.type
_entity.pdbx_description
1 polymer ?
#
loop_
_entity_poly.entity_id
_entity_poly.type
_entity_poly.pdbx_seq_one_letter_code
_entity_poly.pdbx_strand_id
1 'polypeptide(L)' 'MTMQDIFKLSVKKGASDIHLVVDAPALLRVDGELVPVEPKKVLSKKDIEQMVFPLLNEEQKKRFIAEK' A
#
# COMPACT_ATOMS: atom_id res chain seq x y z
N MET A 1 6.51 8.94 3.00
CA MET A 1 6.62 7.50 2.65
C MET A 1 5.84 7.30 1.38
N THR A 2 6.54 6.90 0.32
CA THR A 2 5.98 6.63 -1.01
C THR A 2 5.70 5.14 -1.17
N MET A 3 4.99 4.76 -2.24
CA MET A 3 4.78 3.34 -2.55
C MET A 3 6.10 2.63 -2.87
N GLN A 4 7.06 3.30 -3.50
CA GLN A 4 8.40 2.78 -3.76
C GLN A 4 9.15 2.46 -2.47
N ASP A 5 9.00 3.28 -1.41
CA ASP A 5 9.60 3.00 -0.10
C ASP A 5 9.02 1.73 0.51
N ILE A 6 7.69 1.53 0.39
CA ILE A 6 7.01 0.32 0.86
C ILE A 6 7.48 -0.91 0.11
N PHE A 7 7.62 -0.85 -1.22
CA PHE A 7 8.13 -1.98 -2.00
C PHE A 7 9.55 -2.36 -1.59
N LYS A 8 10.45 -1.38 -1.44
CA LYS A 8 11.82 -1.64 -0.96
C LYS A 8 11.82 -2.29 0.42
N LEU A 9 10.95 -1.83 1.32
CA LEU A 9 10.83 -2.39 2.66
C LEU A 9 10.25 -3.81 2.63
N SER A 10 9.25 -4.06 1.79
CA SER A 10 8.65 -5.39 1.57
C SER A 10 9.72 -6.40 1.15
N VAL A 11 10.54 -6.05 0.15
CA VAL A 11 11.65 -6.91 -0.30
C VAL A 11 12.69 -7.09 0.82
N LYS A 12 13.10 -6.01 1.48
CA LYS A 12 14.09 -6.07 2.56
C LYS A 12 13.65 -6.95 3.73
N LYS A 13 12.35 -6.96 4.04
CA LYS A 13 11.78 -7.75 5.13
C LYS A 13 11.30 -9.14 4.70
N GLY A 14 11.44 -9.51 3.42
CA GLY A 14 10.93 -10.79 2.92
C GLY A 14 9.40 -10.92 3.03
N ALA A 15 8.68 -9.80 2.92
CA ALA A 15 7.23 -9.80 3.03
C ALA A 15 6.56 -10.35 1.76
N SER A 16 5.55 -11.19 1.93
CA SER A 16 4.75 -11.76 0.84
C SER A 16 3.73 -10.75 0.29
N ASP A 17 3.14 -9.95 1.17
CA ASP A 17 2.03 -9.05 0.86
C ASP A 17 2.22 -7.68 1.50
N ILE A 18 1.64 -6.67 0.83
CA ILE A 18 1.48 -5.32 1.35
C ILE A 18 -0.01 -5.05 1.50
N HIS A 19 -0.44 -4.66 2.69
CA HIS A 19 -1.82 -4.28 2.97
C HIS A 19 -1.90 -2.77 3.23
N LEU A 20 -2.76 -2.10 2.46
CA LEU A 20 -3.09 -0.68 2.62
C LEU A 20 -4.59 -0.57 2.90
N VAL A 21 -4.94 -0.09 4.09
CA VAL A 21 -6.33 0.03 4.56
C VAL A 21 -6.53 1.41 5.16
N VAL A 22 -7.67 2.03 4.88
CA VAL A 22 -8.03 3.34 5.46
C VAL A 22 -8.12 3.20 6.98
N ASP A 23 -7.64 4.22 7.68
CA ASP A 23 -7.61 4.28 9.15
C ASP A 23 -6.70 3.22 9.82
N ALA A 24 -5.76 2.65 9.06
CA ALA A 24 -4.71 1.78 9.56
C ALA A 24 -3.32 2.18 9.00
N PRO A 25 -2.21 1.82 9.68
CA PRO A 25 -0.89 1.90 9.06
C PRO A 25 -0.75 0.90 7.92
N ALA A 26 0.23 1.13 7.03
CA ALA A 26 0.62 0.10 6.07
C ALA A 26 1.10 -1.15 6.82
N LEU A 27 0.62 -2.32 6.43
CA LEU A 27 1.05 -3.61 7.01
C LEU A 27 1.77 -4.43 5.96
N LEU A 28 2.77 -5.18 6.41
CA LEU A 28 3.47 -6.18 5.62
C LEU A 28 3.14 -7.55 6.18
N ARG A 29 2.87 -8.53 5.32
CA ARG A 29 2.79 -9.92 5.75
C ARG A 29 4.18 -10.55 5.68
N VAL A 30 4.76 -10.91 6.82
CA VAL A 30 6.05 -11.59 6.92
C VAL A 30 5.83 -12.88 7.69
N ASP A 31 6.23 -14.02 7.10
CA ASP A 31 6.06 -15.35 7.71
C ASP A 31 4.64 -15.64 8.22
N GLY A 32 3.63 -15.14 7.50
CA GLY A 32 2.21 -15.31 7.82
C GLY A 32 1.63 -14.23 8.75
N GLU A 33 2.47 -13.44 9.43
CA GLU A 33 2.04 -12.42 10.39
C GLU A 33 1.97 -11.02 9.77
N LEU A 34 0.99 -10.21 10.22
CA LEU A 34 0.85 -8.82 9.79
C LEU A 34 1.66 -7.90 10.70
N VAL A 35 2.69 -7.28 10.13
CA VAL A 35 3.61 -6.37 10.84
C VAL A 35 3.45 -4.95 10.30
N PRO A 36 3.20 -3.94 11.16
CA PRO A 36 3.08 -2.56 10.70
C PRO A 36 4.42 -1.99 10.22
N VAL A 37 4.36 -1.13 9.22
CA VAL A 37 5.50 -0.34 8.74
C VAL A 37 5.73 0.84 9.68
N GLU A 38 7.00 1.05 10.04
CA GLU A 38 7.40 2.18 10.87
C GLU A 38 7.79 3.41 10.01
N PRO A 39 7.41 4.63 10.42
CA PRO A 39 6.54 4.94 11.56
C PRO A 39 5.10 4.49 11.26
N LYS A 40 4.36 4.05 12.29
CA LYS A 40 2.94 3.63 12.22
C LYS A 40 1.97 4.77 11.86
N LYS A 41 2.24 5.50 10.78
CA LYS A 41 1.37 6.55 10.25
C LYS A 41 0.06 5.91 9.78
N VAL A 42 -1.04 6.35 10.36
CA VAL A 42 -2.39 5.99 9.92
C VAL A 42 -2.63 6.55 8.52
N LEU A 43 -3.07 5.71 7.59
CA LEU A 43 -3.30 6.08 6.20
C LEU A 43 -4.73 6.59 6.02
N SER A 44 -4.86 7.80 5.47
CA SER A 44 -6.14 8.28 4.97
C SER A 44 -6.45 7.70 3.59
N LYS A 45 -7.72 7.78 3.16
CA LYS A 45 -8.11 7.46 1.79
C LYS A 45 -7.25 8.20 0.74
N LYS A 46 -6.96 9.47 0.98
CA LYS A 46 -6.13 10.30 0.09
C LYS A 46 -4.69 9.80 0.02
N ASP A 47 -4.11 9.37 1.14
CA ASP A 47 -2.76 8.80 1.16
C ASP A 47 -2.70 7.54 0.28
N ILE A 48 -3.69 6.64 0.41
CA ILE A 48 -3.75 5.39 -0.37
C ILE A 48 -3.91 5.69 -1.86
N GLU A 49 -4.81 6.61 -2.24
CA GLU A 49 -4.97 7.02 -3.64
C GLU A 49 -3.67 7.59 -4.23
N GLN A 50 -2.94 8.42 -3.46
CA GLN A 50 -1.65 8.97 -3.86
C GLN A 50 -0.56 7.89 -4.01
N MET A 51 -0.64 6.81 -3.25
CA MET A 51 0.30 5.68 -3.33
C MET A 51 -0.04 4.74 -4.49
N VAL A 52 -1.31 4.47 -4.74
CA VAL A 52 -1.77 3.44 -5.67
C VAL A 52 -1.98 3.98 -7.09
N PHE A 53 -2.56 5.17 -7.27
CA PHE A 53 -2.87 5.69 -8.61
C PHE A 53 -1.65 5.87 -9.52
N PRO A 54 -0.46 6.25 -9.03
CA PRO A 54 0.74 6.29 -9.87
C PRO A 54 1.20 4.92 -10.39
N LEU A 55 0.71 3.81 -9.81
CA LEU A 55 0.99 2.46 -10.30
C LEU A 55 0.11 2.06 -11.48
N LEU A 56 -1.01 2.75 -11.67
CA LEU A 56 -2.01 2.42 -12.69
C LEU A 56 -1.76 3.26 -13.94
N ASN A 57 -1.93 2.64 -15.10
CA ASN A 57 -2.09 3.40 -16.33
C ASN A 57 -3.51 4.01 -16.42
N GLU A 58 -3.74 4.87 -17.41
CA GLU A 58 -5.01 5.59 -17.57
C GLU A 58 -6.22 4.66 -17.74
N GLU A 59 -6.07 3.55 -18.46
CA GLU A 59 -7.15 2.56 -18.66
C GLU A 59 -7.49 1.85 -17.36
N GLN A 60 -6.48 1.36 -16.64
CA GLN A 60 -6.63 0.70 -15.34
C GLN A 60 -7.26 1.63 -14.30
N LYS A 61 -6.86 2.90 -14.27
CA LYS A 61 -7.42 3.91 -13.36
C LYS A 61 -8.89 4.20 -13.67
N LYS A 62 -9.24 4.35 -14.96
CA LYS A 62 -10.64 4.52 -15.37
C LYS A 62 -11.49 3.33 -14.97
N ARG A 63 -11.02 2.10 -15.23
CA ARG A 63 -11.71 0.87 -14.83
C ARG A 63 -11.92 0.80 -13.32
N PHE A 64 -10.87 1.07 -12.53
CA PHE A 64 -10.93 1.06 -11.07
C PHE A 64 -11.95 2.05 -10.49
N ILE A 65 -12.13 3.22 -11.11
CA ILE A 65 -13.10 4.24 -10.66
C ILE A 65 -14.53 3.90 -11.14
N ALA A 66 -14.67 3.26 -12.30
CA ALA A 66 -15.95 2.92 -12.91
C ALA A 66 -16.60 1.67 -12.28
N GLU A 67 -15.79 0.70 -11.87
CA GLU A 67 -16.24 -0.49 -11.14
C GLU A 67 -16.46 -0.12 -9.66
N LYS A 68 -17.71 0.14 -9.29
CA LYS A 68 -18.14 0.42 -7.91
C LYS A 68 -18.99 -0.70 -7.35
#